data_AF-A0A9Q1GGS6-F1
#
_entry.id   AF-A0A9Q1GGS6-F1
#
_cell.length_a   1.000
_cell.length_b   1.000
_cell.length_c   1.000
_cell.angle_alpha   90.00
_cell.angle_beta   90.00
_cell.angle_gamma   90.00
#
_symmetry.space_group_name_H-M   'P 1'
#
loop_
_entity.id
_entity.type
_entity.pdbx_description
1 polymer ?
#
loop_
_entity_poly.entity_id
_entity_poly.type
_entity_poly.pdbx_seq_one_letter_code
_entity_poly.pdbx_strand_id
1 'polypeptide(L)'
;MMTRSDATYYNPGNETISEACFNKTLLCYVAEAQVILYETTGERSINLLEPTRDHIPSQNSGNASCLPCEAFQEADAVTFLKSFHTFLERKESDDSFNKKKKKKSYA
;
A
#
# COMPACT_ATOMS: atom_id res chain seq x y z
N MET A 1 -9.05 22.86 -16.75
CA MET A 1 -9.99 21.72 -16.80
C MET A 1 -9.19 20.48 -16.41
N MET A 2 -9.48 19.85 -15.28
CA MET A 2 -8.88 18.56 -14.93
C MET A 2 -9.45 17.51 -15.88
N THR A 3 -8.63 17.02 -16.80
CA THR A 3 -8.96 15.87 -17.63
C THR A 3 -9.06 14.65 -16.73
N ARG A 4 -10.24 14.02 -16.67
CA ARG A 4 -10.38 12.73 -16.01
C ARG A 4 -9.62 11.70 -16.84
N SER A 5 -8.53 11.17 -16.29
CA SER A 5 -7.80 10.04 -16.85
C SER A 5 -8.71 8.80 -16.87
N ASP A 6 -8.71 8.07 -17.98
CA ASP A 6 -9.34 6.74 -18.13
C ASP A 6 -8.38 5.60 -17.76
N ALA A 7 -7.23 5.94 -17.17
CA ALA A 7 -6.25 4.97 -16.69
C ALA A 7 -6.83 4.06 -15.59
N THR A 8 -6.28 2.87 -15.57
CA THR A 8 -6.52 1.83 -14.59
C THR A 8 -5.22 1.55 -13.84
N TYR A 9 -5.35 1.15 -12.57
CA TYR A 9 -4.23 1.07 -11.63
C TYR A 9 -4.17 -0.31 -11.00
N TYR A 10 -2.97 -0.87 -10.84
CA TYR A 10 -2.81 -2.18 -10.22
C TYR A 10 -3.33 -2.16 -8.79
N ASN A 11 -4.36 -2.94 -8.52
CA ASN A 11 -5.09 -2.96 -7.26
C ASN A 11 -4.91 -4.30 -6.55
N PRO A 12 -4.00 -4.38 -5.56
CA PRO A 12 -3.85 -5.56 -4.71
C PRO A 12 -5.15 -5.99 -4.01
N GLY A 13 -6.09 -5.06 -3.85
CA GLY A 13 -7.41 -5.34 -3.32
C GLY A 13 -7.42 -5.67 -1.84
N ASN A 14 -8.53 -6.30 -1.42
CA ASN A 14 -8.83 -6.65 -0.04
C ASN A 14 -8.49 -8.09 0.32
N GLU A 15 -7.81 -8.82 -0.56
CA GLU A 15 -7.39 -10.19 -0.29
C GLU A 15 -6.52 -10.25 0.98
N THR A 16 -6.45 -11.43 1.60
CA THR A 16 -5.62 -11.64 2.79
C THR A 16 -4.15 -11.58 2.39
N ILE A 17 -3.59 -10.38 2.41
CA ILE A 17 -2.17 -10.14 2.20
C ILE A 17 -1.43 -10.73 3.39
N SER A 18 -0.53 -11.68 3.14
CA SER A 18 0.33 -12.22 4.19
C SER A 18 1.16 -11.09 4.80
N GLU A 19 1.40 -11.15 6.12
CA GLU A 19 2.21 -10.16 6.83
C GLU A 19 3.60 -10.00 6.18
N ALA A 20 4.16 -11.10 5.64
CA ALA A 20 5.42 -11.10 4.91
C ALA A 20 5.40 -10.29 3.60
N CYS A 21 4.23 -10.13 2.97
CA CYS A 21 4.06 -9.34 1.74
C CYS A 21 3.54 -7.93 1.99
N PHE A 22 3.17 -7.58 3.22
CA PHE A 22 2.55 -6.30 3.55
C PHE A 22 3.34 -5.09 3.01
N ASN A 23 4.65 -5.04 3.28
CA ASN A 23 5.51 -3.94 2.82
C ASN A 23 5.59 -3.85 1.29
N LYS A 24 5.64 -5.01 0.60
CA LYS A 24 5.66 -5.04 -0.86
C LYS A 24 4.32 -4.58 -1.44
N THR A 25 3.21 -4.99 -0.83
CA THR A 25 1.88 -4.54 -1.25
C THR A 25 1.67 -3.06 -1.00
N LEU A 26 2.15 -2.52 0.14
CA LEU A 26 2.13 -1.09 0.41
C LEU A 26 2.90 -0.30 -0.65
N LEU A 27 4.08 -0.80 -1.07
CA LEU A 27 4.83 -0.18 -2.15
C LEU A 27 4.06 -0.13 -3.47
N CYS A 28 3.34 -1.20 -3.82
CA CYS A 28 2.48 -1.19 -5.02
C CYS A 28 1.43 -0.08 -4.93
N TYR A 29 0.73 0.03 -3.79
CA TYR A 29 -0.23 1.11 -3.58
C TYR A 29 0.40 2.51 -3.68
N VAL A 30 1.58 2.72 -3.10
CA VAL A 30 2.26 4.02 -3.15
C VAL A 30 2.70 4.37 -4.57
N ALA A 31 3.25 3.40 -5.30
CA ALA A 31 3.69 3.60 -6.69
C ALA A 31 2.51 4.01 -7.59
N GLU A 32 1.40 3.28 -7.53
CA GLU A 32 0.20 3.59 -8.31
C GLU A 32 -0.45 4.92 -7.89
N ALA A 33 -0.47 5.24 -6.59
CA ALA A 33 -0.96 6.54 -6.11
C ALA A 33 -0.13 7.73 -6.66
N GLN A 34 1.18 7.54 -6.89
CA GLN A 34 2.01 8.55 -7.54
C GLN A 34 1.64 8.73 -9.02
N VAL A 35 1.24 7.66 -9.71
CA VAL A 35 0.72 7.76 -11.10
C VAL A 35 -0.56 8.58 -11.11
N ILE A 36 -1.52 8.30 -10.22
CA ILE A 36 -2.75 9.09 -10.08
C ILE A 36 -2.43 10.57 -9.82
N LEU A 37 -1.52 10.85 -8.89
CA LEU A 37 -1.15 12.23 -8.56
C LEU A 37 -0.53 12.94 -9.77
N TYR A 38 0.39 12.28 -10.46
CA TYR A 38 1.00 12.83 -11.67
C TYR A 38 -0.01 13.10 -12.79
N GLU A 39 -0.94 12.18 -13.04
CA GLU A 39 -1.97 12.36 -14.08
C GLU A 39 -2.99 13.44 -13.74
N THR A 40 -3.26 13.67 -12.45
CA THR A 40 -4.28 14.62 -12.00
C THR A 40 -3.75 16.05 -11.81
N THR A 41 -2.52 16.20 -11.31
CA THR A 41 -1.93 17.52 -11.02
C THR A 41 -0.82 17.92 -11.98
N GLY A 42 -0.26 16.97 -12.74
CA GLY A 42 0.95 17.17 -13.52
C GLY A 42 2.22 17.28 -12.66
N GLU A 43 2.09 17.17 -11.34
CA GLU A 43 3.23 17.24 -10.42
C GLU A 43 3.89 15.87 -10.32
N ARG A 44 5.19 15.82 -10.61
CA ARG A 44 6.01 14.71 -10.12
C ARG A 44 6.20 14.93 -8.65
N SER A 45 5.34 14.36 -7.83
CA SER A 45 5.52 14.29 -6.38
C SER A 45 6.73 13.39 -6.08
N ILE A 46 7.89 14.03 -6.11
CA ILE A 46 9.16 13.52 -5.62
C ILE A 46 8.96 13.31 -4.11
N ASN A 47 9.22 12.09 -3.62
CA ASN A 47 9.42 11.77 -2.19
C ASN A 47 8.29 11.08 -1.39
N LEU A 48 7.18 10.59 -1.97
CA LEU A 48 6.34 9.62 -1.25
C LEU A 48 7.07 8.26 -1.02
N LEU A 49 8.06 7.97 -1.88
CA LEU A 49 8.87 6.75 -1.80
C LEU A 49 10.17 6.89 -0.97
N GLU A 50 10.63 8.11 -0.65
CA GLU A 50 11.84 8.28 0.17
C GLU A 50 11.68 7.67 1.58
N PRO A 51 10.58 7.94 2.32
CA PRO A 51 10.38 7.36 3.64
C PRO A 51 10.16 5.84 3.61
N THR A 52 9.66 5.28 2.51
CA THR A 52 9.43 3.83 2.40
C THR A 52 10.70 3.08 2.04
N ARG A 53 11.63 3.68 1.27
CA ARG A 53 12.91 3.07 0.91
C ARG A 53 13.78 2.70 2.12
N ASP A 54 13.79 3.55 3.16
CA ASP A 54 14.58 3.33 4.38
C ASP A 54 13.90 2.40 5.40
N HIS A 55 12.60 2.14 5.25
CA HIS A 55 11.81 1.28 6.14
C HIS A 55 11.51 -0.10 5.57
N ILE A 56 11.95 -0.40 4.34
CA ILE A 56 11.85 -1.74 3.78
C ILE A 56 13.15 -2.47 4.10
N PRO A 57 13.15 -3.39 5.08
CA PRO A 57 14.29 -4.28 5.25
C PRO A 57 14.52 -5.00 3.93
N SER A 58 15.75 -4.93 3.42
CA SER A 58 16.23 -5.71 2.28
C SER A 58 15.77 -7.15 2.47
N GLN A 59 14.81 -7.58 1.64
CA GLN A 59 14.17 -8.89 1.76
C GLN A 59 15.19 -9.99 1.43
N ASN A 60 15.90 -10.44 2.45
CA ASN A 60 16.62 -11.70 2.48
C ASN A 60 16.19 -12.54 3.70
N SER A 61 14.92 -12.44 4.09
CA SER A 61 14.31 -13.32 5.09
C SER A 61 13.24 -14.20 4.45
N GLY A 62 13.67 -15.33 3.87
CA GLY A 62 12.92 -16.58 3.74
C GLY A 62 11.54 -16.57 3.06
N ASN A 63 11.50 -17.12 1.84
CA ASN A 63 10.38 -17.93 1.31
C ASN A 63 8.98 -17.32 1.12
N ALA A 64 8.79 -15.99 1.23
CA ALA A 64 7.53 -15.38 0.82
C ALA A 64 7.60 -14.97 -0.66
N SER A 65 7.06 -15.80 -1.56
CA SER A 65 6.87 -15.47 -2.98
C SER A 65 5.75 -14.45 -3.14
N CYS A 66 6.01 -13.20 -2.78
CA CYS A 66 5.06 -12.11 -2.96
C CYS A 66 4.93 -11.77 -4.45
N LEU A 67 3.70 -11.62 -4.93
CA LEU A 67 3.44 -11.23 -6.31
C LEU A 67 4.09 -9.87 -6.67
N PRO A 68 4.51 -9.66 -7.92
CA PRO A 68 4.84 -8.32 -8.42
C PRO A 68 3.57 -7.46 -8.52
N CYS A 69 3.70 -6.13 -8.59
CA CYS A 69 2.54 -5.23 -8.59
C CYS A 69 1.66 -5.45 -9.83
N GLU A 70 2.30 -5.71 -10.96
CA GLU A 70 1.69 -5.92 -12.28
C GLU A 70 0.90 -7.24 -12.37
N ALA A 71 1.00 -8.11 -11.36
CA ALA A 71 0.19 -9.33 -11.29
C ALA A 71 -1.17 -9.10 -10.61
N PHE A 72 -1.41 -7.93 -10.02
CA PHE A 72 -2.71 -7.59 -9.43
C PHE A 72 -3.70 -7.14 -10.48
N GLN A 73 -4.99 -7.31 -10.18
CA GLN A 73 -6.05 -6.82 -11.06
C GLN A 73 -6.04 -5.30 -11.14
N GLU A 74 -6.31 -4.77 -12.32
CA GLU A 74 -6.43 -3.34 -12.49
C GLU A 74 -7.81 -2.83 -12.07
N ALA A 75 -7.88 -1.61 -11.54
CA ALA A 75 -9.13 -0.96 -11.16
C ALA A 75 -9.10 0.53 -11.50
N ASP A 76 -10.27 1.15 -11.65
CA ASP A 76 -10.37 2.61 -11.80
C ASP A 76 -9.87 3.33 -10.53
N ALA A 77 -9.52 4.62 -10.66
CA ALA A 77 -8.97 5.41 -9.56
C ALA A 77 -9.83 5.41 -8.29
N VAL A 78 -11.17 5.43 -8.41
CA VAL A 78 -12.08 5.46 -7.25
C VAL A 78 -12.03 4.12 -6.52
N THR A 79 -12.08 3.03 -7.27
CA THR A 79 -12.00 1.67 -6.72
C THR A 79 -10.63 1.43 -6.08
N PHE A 80 -9.55 1.82 -6.76
CA PHE A 80 -8.18 1.73 -6.24
C PHE A 80 -8.02 2.49 -4.90
N LEU A 81 -8.43 3.77 -4.84
CA LEU A 81 -8.26 4.58 -3.62
C LEU A 81 -9.07 4.04 -2.43
N LYS A 82 -10.25 3.46 -2.69
CA LYS A 82 -11.02 2.77 -1.64
C LYS A 82 -10.27 1.56 -1.11
N SER A 83 -9.74 0.71 -1.99
CA SER A 83 -8.95 -0.47 -1.59
C SER A 83 -7.69 -0.06 -0.81
N PHE A 84 -7.01 1.01 -1.24
CA PHE A 84 -5.84 1.52 -0.54
C PHE A 84 -6.18 2.02 0.88
N HIS A 85 -7.27 2.78 1.03
CA HIS A 85 -7.74 3.23 2.33
C HIS A 85 -8.03 2.04 3.26
N THR A 86 -8.78 1.04 2.77
CA THR A 86 -9.08 -0.17 3.54
C THR A 86 -7.80 -0.94 3.93
N PHE A 87 -6.80 -0.98 3.05
CA PHE A 87 -5.52 -1.60 3.35
C PHE A 87 -4.79 -0.89 4.51
N LEU A 88 -4.80 0.44 4.55
CA LEU A 88 -4.20 1.23 5.64
C LEU A 88 -4.94 1.05 6.97
N GLU A 89 -6.28 1.05 6.96
CA GLU A 89 -7.11 0.86 8.16
C GLU A 89 -6.87 -0.48 8.86
N ARG A 90 -6.56 -1.54 8.09
CA ARG A 90 -6.21 -2.86 8.64
C ARG A 90 -4.96 -2.79 9.51
N LYS A 91 -3.94 -2.05 9.05
CA LYS A 91 -2.68 -1.90 9.78
C LYS A 91 -2.87 -1.14 11.10
N GLU A 92 -3.65 -0.06 11.07
CA GLU A 92 -3.94 0.72 12.28
C GLU A 92 -4.76 -0.07 13.31
N SER A 93 -5.67 -0.92 12.83
CA SER A 93 -6.50 -1.80 13.67
C SER A 93 -5.66 -2.89 14.36
N ASP A 94 -4.73 -3.52 13.65
CA ASP A 94 -3.81 -4.52 14.21
C ASP A 94 -2.82 -3.92 15.22
N ASP A 95 -2.26 -2.74 14.94
CA ASP A 95 -1.35 -2.04 15.85
C ASP A 95 -2.08 -1.54 17.12
N SER A 96 -3.35 -1.17 16.99
CA SER A 96 -4.23 -0.80 18.12
C SER A 96 -4.57 -1.99 19.01
N PHE A 97 -4.61 -3.22 18.47
CA PHE A 97 -4.78 -4.45 19.23
C PHE A 97 -3.52 -4.80 20.04
N ASN A 98 -2.34 -4.55 19.47
CA ASN A 98 -1.05 -4.82 20.11
C ASN A 98 -0.73 -3.85 21.27
N LYS A 99 -1.16 -2.59 21.20
CA LYS A 99 -1.05 -1.63 22.32
C LYS A 99 -1.87 -2.03 23.54
N LYS A 100 -3.02 -2.69 23.36
CA LYS A 100 -3.86 -3.18 24.47
C LYS A 100 -3.27 -4.39 25.19
N LYS A 101 -2.48 -5.23 24.50
CA LYS A 101 -1.79 -6.38 25.14
C LYS A 101 -0.58 -5.95 25.99
N LYS A 102 0.19 -4.94 25.57
CA LYS A 102 1.32 -4.43 26.38
C LYS A 102 0.91 -3.80 27.72
N LYS A 103 -0.32 -3.30 27.85
CA LYS A 103 -0.84 -2.76 29.14
C LYS A 103 -1.33 -3.83 30.13
N LYS A 104 -1.39 -5.11 29.75
CA LYS A 104 -1.84 -6.20 30.64
C LYS A 104 -0.72 -7.08 31.22
N SER A 105 0.55 -6.79 30.93
CA SER A 105 1.68 -7.63 31.35
C SER A 105 2.60 -7.01 32.42
N TYR A 106 2.09 -6.01 33.14
CA TYR A 106 2.68 -5.50 34.40
C TYR A 106 1.55 -5.36 35.41
N ALA A 107 1.10 -6.51 35.93
CA ALA A 107 0.30 -6.62 37.14
C ALA A 107 1.00 -7.62 38.06
#